data_AF-A0A830CTX8-F1
#
_entry.id   AF-A0A830CTX8-F1
#
_cell.length_a   1.000
_cell.length_b   1.000
_cell.length_c   1.000
_cell.angle_alpha   90.00
_cell.angle_beta   90.00
_cell.angle_gamma   90.00
#
_symmetry.space_group_name_H-M   'P 1'
#
loop_
_entity.id
_entity.type
_entity.pdbx_description
1 polymer ?
#
loop_
_entity_poly.entity_id
_entity_poly.type
_entity_poly.pdbx_seq_one_letter_code
_entity_poly.pdbx_strand_id
1 'polypeptide(L)'
;MSPIPCSCSEKGAELKFAANNFSSDSIVSESGEKAPNVVYEGRLVNQRWIAVKKFTKMAWPDPKLFVEAADEVGKLRHKRLVNLIGYCCDGDERL
;
A
#
# COMPACT_ATOMS: atom_id res chain seq x y z
N MET A 1 16.18 -0.23 16.13
CA MET A 1 15.06 0.30 15.31
C MET A 1 15.47 0.08 13.86
N SER A 2 14.88 -0.90 13.18
CA SER A 2 15.22 -1.18 11.78
C SER A 2 14.24 -0.43 10.87
N PRO A 3 14.69 0.21 9.79
CA PRO A 3 13.80 0.81 8.79
C PRO A 3 12.84 -0.24 8.23
N ILE A 4 11.65 0.17 7.78
CA ILE A 4 10.73 -0.75 7.11
C ILE A 4 11.36 -1.03 5.75
N PRO A 5 11.79 -2.26 5.44
CA PRO A 5 12.49 -2.48 4.17
C PRO A 5 11.54 -2.30 2.98
N CYS A 6 11.99 -1.57 1.95
CA CYS A 6 11.47 -1.59 0.58
C CYS A 6 11.65 -2.99 -0.07
N SER A 7 11.14 -4.06 0.52
CA SER A 7 11.32 -5.41 -0.05
C SER A 7 10.08 -5.81 -0.87
N CYS A 8 9.97 -5.31 -2.11
CA CYS A 8 8.84 -5.61 -3.00
C CYS A 8 8.94 -6.95 -3.73
N SER A 9 10.09 -7.60 -3.81
CA SER A 9 10.26 -8.75 -4.72
C SER A 9 9.33 -9.93 -4.40
N GLU A 10 9.05 -10.19 -3.12
CA GLU A 10 8.06 -11.21 -2.71
C GLU A 10 6.75 -10.60 -2.22
N LYS A 11 6.79 -9.40 -1.62
CA LYS A 11 5.60 -8.79 -1.00
C LYS A 11 4.69 -8.03 -1.97
N GLY A 12 5.22 -7.50 -3.08
CA GLY A 12 4.40 -6.79 -4.07
C GLY A 12 3.39 -7.72 -4.75
N ALA A 13 3.84 -8.92 -5.12
CA ALA A 13 2.98 -9.97 -5.66
C ALA A 13 1.93 -10.44 -4.63
N GLU A 14 2.31 -10.55 -3.36
CA GLU A 14 1.38 -10.89 -2.27
C GLU A 14 0.28 -9.84 -2.11
N LEU A 15 0.61 -8.54 -2.11
CA LEU A 15 -0.38 -7.47 -1.99
C LEU A 15 -1.34 -7.46 -3.20
N LYS A 16 -0.80 -7.65 -4.40
CA LYS A 16 -1.59 -7.73 -5.62
C LYS A 16 -2.55 -8.93 -5.59
N PHE A 17 -2.07 -10.09 -5.18
CA PHE A 17 -2.91 -11.28 -5.02
C PHE A 17 -3.98 -11.09 -3.93
N ALA A 18 -3.58 -10.56 -2.77
CA ALA A 18 -4.47 -10.30 -1.64
C ALA A 18 -5.61 -9.32 -2.01
N ALA A 19 -5.33 -8.31 -2.84
CA ALA A 19 -6.29 -7.32 -3.32
C ALA A 19 -6.98 -7.73 -4.65
N ASN A 20 -7.08 -9.03 -4.94
CA ASN A 20 -7.73 -9.57 -6.14
C ASN A 20 -7.25 -8.89 -7.45
N ASN A 21 -5.93 -8.75 -7.61
CA ASN A 21 -5.29 -8.07 -8.73
C ASN A 21 -5.69 -6.60 -8.91
N PHE A 22 -6.10 -5.91 -7.84
CA PHE A 22 -6.65 -4.55 -7.88
C PHE A 22 -7.92 -4.46 -8.73
N SER A 23 -8.78 -5.48 -8.61
CA SER A 23 -10.12 -5.47 -9.22
C SER A 23 -10.95 -4.28 -8.73
N SER A 24 -11.77 -3.72 -9.61
CA SER A 24 -12.79 -2.71 -9.30
C SER A 24 -13.70 -3.16 -8.15
N ASP A 25 -13.99 -4.46 -8.08
CA ASP A 25 -14.88 -5.07 -7.09
C ASP A 25 -14.30 -5.04 -5.66
N SER A 26 -12.98 -4.83 -5.55
CA SER A 26 -12.28 -4.75 -4.27
C SER A 26 -12.05 -3.31 -3.82
N ILE A 27 -12.54 -2.30 -4.55
CA ILE A 27 -12.39 -0.90 -4.17
C ILE A 27 -13.31 -0.54 -3.01
N VAL A 28 -12.72 0.04 -1.97
CA VAL A 28 -13.45 0.53 -0.78
C VAL A 28 -13.38 2.05 -0.61
N SER A 29 -12.62 2.75 -1.46
CA SER A 29 -12.59 4.21 -1.48
C SER A 29 -13.77 4.80 -2.27
N GLU A 30 -14.46 5.80 -1.69
CA GLU A 30 -15.61 6.47 -2.32
C GLU A 30 -15.31 7.11 -3.68
N SER A 31 -14.06 7.56 -3.90
CA SER A 31 -13.68 8.28 -5.11
C SER A 31 -13.51 7.38 -6.35
N GLY A 32 -13.59 6.06 -6.20
CA GLY A 32 -13.47 5.09 -7.30
C GLY A 32 -12.10 5.13 -8.01
N GLU A 33 -12.00 4.47 -9.17
CA GLU A 33 -10.74 4.25 -9.90
C GLU A 33 -10.06 5.52 -10.42
N LYS A 34 -10.81 6.58 -10.68
CA LYS A 34 -10.29 7.81 -11.30
C LYS A 34 -9.60 8.74 -10.30
N ALA A 35 -9.55 8.34 -9.04
CA ALA A 35 -8.92 9.10 -7.98
C ALA A 35 -7.38 9.03 -8.06
N PRO A 36 -6.66 10.06 -7.59
CA PRO A 36 -5.20 10.03 -7.52
C PRO A 36 -4.67 8.95 -6.57
N ASN A 37 -5.54 8.43 -5.71
CA ASN A 37 -5.30 7.27 -4.86
C ASN A 37 -6.59 6.45 -4.71
N VAL A 38 -6.46 5.13 -4.78
CA VAL A 38 -7.56 4.17 -4.66
C VAL A 38 -7.24 3.20 -3.54
N VAL A 39 -8.21 2.92 -2.68
CA VAL A 39 -8.03 1.95 -1.59
C VAL A 39 -8.76 0.67 -1.95
N TYR A 40 -8.03 -0.44 -1.90
CA TYR A 40 -8.54 -1.77 -2.15
C TYR A 40 -8.57 -2.56 -0.84
N GLU A 41 -9.65 -3.29 -0.61
CA GLU A 41 -9.69 -4.34 0.39
C GLU A 41 -8.91 -5.56 -0.12
N GLY A 42 -8.15 -6.20 0.77
CA GLY A 42 -7.48 -7.44 0.46
C GLY A 42 -7.37 -8.38 1.66
N ARG A 43 -7.07 -9.64 1.38
CA ARG A 43 -6.89 -10.68 2.39
C ARG A 43 -5.58 -11.42 2.18
N LEU A 44 -4.67 -11.31 3.14
CA LEU A 44 -3.39 -12.03 3.13
C LEU A 44 -3.59 -13.53 3.33
N VAL A 45 -2.58 -14.33 2.98
CA VAL A 45 -2.60 -15.81 3.10
C VAL A 45 -2.87 -16.26 4.54
N ASN A 46 -2.36 -15.52 5.53
CA ASN A 46 -2.63 -15.74 6.95
C ASN A 46 -4.04 -15.30 7.39
N GLN A 47 -4.96 -15.09 6.44
CA GLN A 47 -6.34 -14.64 6.63
C GLN A 47 -6.52 -13.24 7.22
N ARG A 48 -5.43 -12.46 7.39
CA ARG A 48 -5.50 -11.08 7.86
C ARG A 48 -6.05 -10.17 6.77
N TRP A 49 -7.10 -9.43 7.11
CA TRP A 49 -7.62 -8.35 6.28
C TRP A 49 -6.66 -7.16 6.26
N ILE A 50 -6.51 -6.55 5.08
CA ILE A 50 -5.66 -5.39 4.83
C ILE A 50 -6.41 -4.39 3.93
N ALA A 51 -6.00 -3.13 4.01
CA ALA A 51 -6.33 -2.12 3.04
C ALA A 51 -5.05 -1.74 2.28
N VAL A 52 -5.09 -1.78 0.96
CA VAL A 52 -3.96 -1.41 0.09
C VAL A 52 -4.29 -0.10 -0.59
N LYS A 53 -3.51 0.96 -0.31
CA LYS A 53 -3.72 2.27 -0.91
C LYS A 53 -2.79 2.44 -2.10
N LYS A 54 -3.34 2.29 -3.30
CA LYS A 54 -2.58 2.48 -4.55
C LYS A 54 -2.61 3.94 -4.97
N PHE A 55 -1.44 4.52 -5.14
CA PHE A 55 -1.28 5.86 -5.69
C PHE A 55 -0.97 5.80 -7.18
N THR A 56 -1.42 6.81 -7.91
CA THR A 56 -0.94 7.05 -9.28
C THR A 56 0.52 7.50 -9.26
N LYS A 57 1.27 7.19 -10.33
CA LYS A 57 2.66 7.66 -10.49
C LYS A 57 2.79 9.18 -10.38
N MET A 58 1.77 9.93 -10.82
CA MET A 58 1.77 11.40 -10.72
C MET A 58 1.64 11.91 -9.29
N ALA A 59 1.04 11.13 -8.37
CA ALA A 59 0.95 11.50 -6.96
C ALA A 59 2.30 11.34 -6.23
N TRP A 60 3.13 10.37 -6.66
CA TRP A 60 4.46 10.12 -6.11
C TRP A 60 5.49 9.88 -7.23
N PRO A 61 5.88 10.94 -7.95
CA PRO A 61 6.79 10.83 -9.08
C PRO A 61 8.20 10.43 -8.64
N ASP A 62 8.64 10.84 -7.45
CA ASP A 62 9.89 10.40 -6.84
C ASP A 62 9.66 9.23 -5.86
N PRO A 63 10.10 8.00 -6.21
CA PRO A 63 10.01 6.87 -5.30
C PRO A 63 10.78 7.07 -3.99
N LYS A 64 11.85 7.88 -3.95
CA LYS A 64 12.61 8.11 -2.70
C LYS A 64 11.78 8.87 -1.68
N LEU A 65 11.06 9.92 -2.12
CA LEU A 65 10.17 10.67 -1.24
C LEU A 65 9.00 9.83 -0.75
N PHE A 66 8.49 8.91 -1.58
CA PHE A 66 7.46 7.96 -1.18
C PHE A 66 7.97 7.05 -0.05
N VAL A 67 9.18 6.50 -0.21
CA VAL A 67 9.82 5.65 0.79
C VAL A 67 10.05 6.40 2.10
N GLU A 68 10.61 7.60 2.04
CA GLU A 68 10.86 8.43 3.22
C GLU A 68 9.56 8.73 3.98
N ALA A 69 8.51 9.13 3.28
CA ALA A 69 7.20 9.38 3.88
C ALA A 69 6.57 8.10 4.46
N ALA A 70 6.68 6.98 3.76
CA ALA A 70 6.16 5.70 4.23
C ALA A 70 6.90 5.20 5.47
N ASP A 71 8.22 5.40 5.54
CA ASP A 71 9.03 5.11 6.74
C ASP A 71 8.61 5.97 7.93
N GLU A 72 8.42 7.28 7.74
CA GLU A 72 7.94 8.18 8.81
C GLU A 72 6.54 7.77 9.32
N VAL A 73 5.60 7.49 8.42
CA VAL A 73 4.26 7.01 8.79
C VAL A 73 4.33 5.65 9.48
N GLY A 74 5.23 4.76 9.04
CA GLY A 74 5.41 3.44 9.61
C GLY A 74 5.96 3.42 11.03
N LYS A 75 6.63 4.50 11.47
CA LYS A 75 7.06 4.71 12.85
C LYS A 75 5.88 5.03 13.78
N LEU A 76 4.78 5.58 13.26
CA LEU A 76 3.59 5.89 14.04
C LEU A 76 2.82 4.62 14.35
N ARG A 77 2.94 4.13 15.59
CA ARG A 77 2.17 2.99 16.09
C ARG A 77 1.32 3.37 17.29
N HIS A 78 0.00 3.26 17.14
CA HIS A 78 -0.92 3.57 18.23
C HIS A 78 -2.23 2.78 18.10
N LYS A 79 -2.85 2.42 19.24
CA LYS A 79 -4.11 1.63 19.29
C LYS A 79 -5.33 2.34 18.68
N ARG A 80 -5.23 3.64 18.42
CA ARG A 80 -6.28 4.47 17.79
C ARG A 80 -5.96 4.87 16.35
N LEU A 81 -4.85 4.38 15.80
CA LEU A 81 -4.45 4.63 14.43
C LEU A 81 -4.48 3.33 13.65
N VAL A 82 -4.77 3.43 12.36
CA VAL A 82 -4.50 2.34 11.44
C VAL A 82 -2.99 2.30 11.24
N ASN A 83 -2.36 1.22 11.68
CA ASN A 83 -0.90 1.09 11.61
C ASN A 83 -0.49 0.63 10.22
N LEU A 84 0.45 1.34 9.60
CA LEU A 84 1.08 0.89 8.37
C LEU A 84 1.85 -0.41 8.61
N ILE A 85 1.56 -1.41 7.78
CA ILE A 85 2.16 -2.76 7.88
C ILE A 85 3.40 -2.87 6.98
N GLY A 86 3.39 -2.15 5.86
CA GLY A 86 4.46 -2.09 4.87
C GLY A 86 4.01 -1.24 3.68
N TYR A 87 4.89 -1.09 2.71
CA TYR A 87 4.63 -0.37 1.46
C TYR A 87 5.33 -1.07 0.29
N CYS A 88 4.96 -0.73 -0.94
CA CYS A 88 5.68 -1.14 -2.14
C CYS A 88 5.95 0.02 -3.08
N CYS A 89 7.19 0.12 -3.57
CA CYS A 89 7.68 1.15 -4.46
C CYS A 89 8.40 0.60 -5.71
N ASP A 90 8.08 -0.64 -6.12
CA ASP A 90 8.73 -1.29 -7.26
C ASP A 90 8.21 -0.78 -8.61
N GLY A 91 9.12 -0.45 -9.51
CA GLY A 91 8.79 0.21 -10.78
C GLY A 91 7.85 1.41 -10.60
N ASP A 92 6.66 1.31 -11.19
CA ASP A 92 5.61 2.33 -11.15
C ASP A 92 4.59 2.13 -10.03
N GLU A 93 4.71 1.07 -9.23
CA GLU A 93 3.80 0.80 -8.11
C GLU A 93 4.12 1.69 -6.90
N ARG A 94 3.08 2.24 -6.29
CA ARG A 94 3.14 3.05 -5.06
C ARG A 94 1.99 2.59 -4.17
N LEU A 95 2.27 1.64 -3.28
CA LEU A 95 1.29 0.90 -2.48
C LEU A 95 1.56 1.05 -0.98
#